data_AF-A0A933G7R1-F1
#
_entry.id   AF-A0A933G7R1-F1
#
_cell.length_a   1.000
_cell.length_b   1.000
_cell.length_c   1.000
_cell.angle_alpha   90.00
_cell.angle_beta   90.00
_cell.angle_gamma   90.00
#
_symmetry.space_group_name_H-M   'P 1'
#
loop_
_entity.id
_entity.type
_entity.pdbx_description
1 polymer ?
#
loop_
_entity_poly.entity_id
_entity_poly.type
_entity_poly.pdbx_seq_one_letter_code
_entity_poly.pdbx_strand_id
1 'polypeptide(L)' 'MTYRGKVKGGMVVLEPGARLDEGAEVVVEPVGSGDEYASLREGLLKLAGTVKGLPSDMSRNHDHYIHGAPKR' A
#
# COMPACT_ATOMS: atom_id res chain seq x y z
N MET A 1 -21.80 -0.41 1.96
CA MET A 1 -22.02 1.03 2.15
C MET A 1 -21.00 1.50 3.16
N THR A 2 -20.24 2.57 2.88
CA THR A 2 -19.16 3.05 3.75
C THR A 2 -19.58 4.37 4.39
N TYR A 3 -19.53 4.43 5.71
CA TYR A 3 -19.78 5.67 6.45
C TYR A 3 -18.47 6.28 6.92
N ARG A 4 -18.37 7.61 6.81
CA ARG A 4 -17.24 8.36 7.36
C ARG A 4 -17.63 8.94 8.71
N GLY A 5 -16.65 9.01 9.61
CA GLY A 5 -16.83 9.60 10.92
C GLY A 5 -15.48 10.04 11.49
N LYS A 6 -15.55 10.73 12.63
CA LYS A 6 -14.37 11.18 13.38
C LYS A 6 -14.39 10.54 14.75
N VAL A 7 -13.22 10.13 15.23
CA VAL A 7 -13.06 9.65 16.61
C VAL A 7 -13.11 10.84 17.57
N LYS A 8 -14.01 10.81 18.56
CA LYS A 8 -14.10 11.77 19.66
C LYS A 8 -14.24 11.02 20.97
N GLY A 9 -13.26 11.15 21.87
CA GLY A 9 -13.30 10.49 23.18
C GLY A 9 -13.39 8.95 23.11
N GLY A 10 -12.77 8.32 22.10
CA GLY A 10 -12.83 6.87 21.88
C GLY A 10 -14.08 6.37 21.13
N MET A 11 -15.05 7.23 20.82
CA MET A 11 -16.23 6.89 20.03
C MET A 11 -16.10 7.39 18.58
N VAL A 12 -16.54 6.59 17.61
CA VAL A 12 -16.65 7.01 16.21
C VAL A 12 -17.96 7.75 16.01
N VAL A 13 -17.88 9.06 15.75
CA VAL A 13 -19.05 9.90 15.43
C VAL A 13 -19.18 9.97 13.91
N LEU A 14 -20.22 9.32 13.38
CA LEU A 14 -20.50 9.31 11.95
C LEU A 14 -21.01 10.69 11.47
N GLU A 15 -20.68 11.04 10.23
CA GLU A 15 -21.23 12.24 9.58
C GLU A 15 -22.75 12.11 9.40
N PRO A 16 -23.51 13.23 9.34
CA PRO A 16 -24.96 13.21 9.23
C PRO A 16 -25.47 12.38 8.04
N GLY A 17 -26.55 11.61 8.25
CA GLY A 17 -27.17 10.80 7.20
C GLY A 17 -26.77 9.33 7.19
N ALA A 18 -25.91 8.89 8.12
CA ALA A 18 -25.67 7.48 8.33
C ALA A 18 -26.94 6.75 8.82
N ARG A 19 -27.28 5.63 8.19
CA ARG A 19 -28.42 4.78 8.51
C ARG A 19 -27.90 3.39 8.82
N LEU A 20 -27.65 3.13 10.09
CA LEU A 20 -27.27 1.84 10.60
C LEU A 20 -28.41 1.31 11.46
N ASP A 21 -28.72 0.03 11.30
CA ASP A 21 -29.71 -0.64 12.14
C ASP A 21 -29.17 -0.78 13.56
N GLU A 22 -30.06 -0.71 14.54
CA GLU A 22 -29.69 -0.88 15.94
C GLU A 22 -29.13 -2.30 16.17
N GLY A 23 -28.00 -2.39 16.88
CA GLY A 23 -27.31 -3.65 17.15
C GLY A 23 -26.45 -4.19 16.00
N ALA A 24 -26.31 -3.46 14.87
CA ALA A 24 -25.44 -3.87 13.78
C ALA A 24 -23.97 -3.91 14.21
N GLU A 25 -23.30 -5.06 13.96
CA GLU A 25 -21.85 -5.21 14.14
C GLU A 25 -21.12 -4.48 13.00
N VAL A 26 -20.12 -3.66 13.35
CA VAL A 26 -19.38 -2.84 12.39
C VAL A 26 -17.88 -2.96 12.59
N VAL A 27 -17.13 -2.95 11.49
CA VAL A 27 -15.67 -2.83 11.49
C VAL A 27 -15.29 -1.38 11.23
N VAL A 28 -14.37 -0.85 12.03
CA VAL A 28 -13.86 0.51 11.87
C VAL A 28 -12.51 0.45 11.16
N GLU A 29 -12.46 1.02 9.96
CA GLU A 29 -11.22 1.23 9.22
C GLU A 29 -10.81 2.71 9.32
N PRO A 30 -9.62 3.03 9.86
CA PRO A 30 -9.14 4.41 9.88
C PRO A 30 -8.95 4.92 8.46
N VAL A 31 -9.58 6.06 8.15
CA VAL A 31 -9.41 6.70 6.84
C VAL A 31 -8.02 7.33 6.82
N GLY A 32 -7.09 6.68 6.11
CA GLY A 32 -5.72 7.14 6.03
C GLY A 32 -4.86 6.76 7.23
N SER A 33 -5.10 5.60 7.86
CA SER A 33 -3.99 4.91 8.53
C SER A 33 -2.86 4.89 7.52
N GLY A 34 -1.82 5.68 7.79
CA GLY A 34 -0.78 6.00 6.83
C GLY A 34 -0.30 4.72 6.17
N ASP A 35 0.04 4.78 4.88
CA ASP A 35 0.76 3.67 4.26
C ASP A 35 1.98 3.39 5.15
N GLU A 36 1.92 2.29 5.90
CA GLU A 36 2.93 1.89 6.88
C GLU A 36 4.30 1.76 6.19
N TYR A 37 4.26 1.50 4.88
CA TYR A 37 5.40 1.37 4.01
C TYR A 37 5.65 2.64 3.19
N ALA A 38 5.03 3.78 3.50
CA ALA A 38 5.21 5.01 2.73
C ALA A 38 6.68 5.39 2.60
N SER A 39 7.40 5.41 3.72
CA SER A 39 8.83 5.73 3.76
C SER A 39 9.68 4.71 3.00
N LEU A 40 9.34 3.42 3.12
CA LEU A 40 10.04 2.34 2.40
C LEU A 40 9.79 2.43 0.90
N ARG A 41 8.53 2.59 0.47
CA ARG A 41 8.10 2.75 -0.92
C ARG A 41 8.79 3.97 -1.55
N GLU A 42 8.79 5.10 -0.86
CA GLU A 42 9.49 6.32 -1.31
C GLU A 42 11.00 6.11 -1.40
N GLY A 43 11.60 5.36 -0.46
CA GLY A 43 13.00 4.97 -0.51
C GLY A 43 13.33 4.11 -1.74
N LEU A 44 12.53 3.08 -2.01
CA LEU A 44 12.70 2.19 -3.16
C LEU A 44 12.46 2.91 -4.50
N LEU A 45 11.51 3.85 -4.54
CA LEU A 45 11.24 4.65 -5.73
C LEU A 45 12.46 5.50 -6.15
N LYS A 46 13.32 5.92 -5.21
CA LYS A 46 14.57 6.61 -5.55
C LYS A 46 15.55 5.73 -6.34
N LEU A 47 15.45 4.41 -6.20
CA LEU A 47 16.29 3.45 -6.92
C LEU A 47 15.72 3.10 -8.31
N ALA A 48 14.42 3.31 -8.52
CA ALA A 48 13.73 2.94 -9.75
C ALA A 48 14.33 3.68 -10.96
N GLY A 49 14.82 2.92 -11.94
CA GLY A 49 15.36 3.47 -13.20
C GLY A 49 16.69 4.21 -13.07
N THR A 50 17.40 4.08 -11.95
CA THR A 50 18.74 4.68 -11.75
C THR A 50 19.81 4.04 -12.63
N VAL A 51 19.74 2.73 -12.86
CA VAL A 51 20.66 2.01 -13.74
C VAL A 51 20.18 2.09 -15.19
N LYS A 52 21.07 2.51 -16.09
CA LYS A 52 20.80 2.64 -17.53
C LYS A 52 21.49 1.52 -18.31
N GLY A 53 20.95 1.20 -19.49
CA GLY A 53 21.56 0.23 -20.42
C GLY A 53 21.44 -1.24 -20.00
N LEU A 54 20.59 -1.55 -19.00
CA LEU A 54 20.32 -2.94 -18.64
C LEU A 54 19.49 -3.64 -19.73
N PRO A 55 19.71 -4.96 -19.92
CA PRO A 55 18.81 -5.80 -20.71
C PRO A 55 17.36 -5.73 -20.21
N SER A 56 16.40 -5.79 -21.13
CA SER A 56 14.96 -5.73 -20.80
C SER A 56 14.46 -6.93 -19.97
N ASP A 57 15.22 -8.02 -19.94
CA ASP A 57 14.97 -9.24 -19.18
C ASP A 57 15.90 -9.42 -17.98
N MET A 58 16.68 -8.39 -17.61
CA MET A 58 17.64 -8.45 -16.50
C MET A 58 17.01 -8.94 -15.19
N SER A 59 15.77 -8.55 -14.88
CA SER A 59 15.06 -8.98 -13.66
C SER A 59 14.81 -10.49 -13.62
N ARG A 60 14.50 -11.09 -14.77
CA ARG A 60 14.26 -12.54 -14.91
C ARG A 60 15.55 -13.34 -14.98
N ASN A 61 16.58 -12.76 -15.59
CA ASN A 61 17.84 -13.42 -15.94
C ASN A 61 19.05 -12.87 -15.18
N HIS A 62 18.88 -12.39 -13.93
CA HIS A 62 19.96 -11.75 -13.19
C HIS A 62 21.18 -12.67 -13.00
N ASP A 63 20.97 -13.96 -12.72
CA ASP A 63 22.06 -14.93 -12.61
C ASP A 63 22.85 -15.11 -13.92
N HIS A 64 22.18 -15.02 -15.06
CA HIS A 64 22.85 -15.07 -16.35
C HIS A 64 23.77 -13.86 -16.54
N TYR A 65 23.28 -12.67 -16.23
CA TYR A 65 24.01 -11.42 -16.46
C TYR A 65 25.09 -11.12 -15.41
N ILE A 66 24.88 -11.54 -14.16
CA ILE A 66 25.81 -11.28 -13.05
C ILE A 66 26.81 -12.45 -12.89
N HIS A 67 26.37 -13.68 -13.14
CA HIS A 67 27.13 -14.89 -12.81
C HIS A 67 27.38 -15.84 -13.99
N GLY A 68 26.84 -15.56 -15.18
CA GLY A 68 27.06 -16.36 -16.38
C GLY A 68 26.24 -17.65 -16.47
N ALA A 69 25.23 -17.83 -15.62
CA ALA A 69 24.33 -18.98 -15.69
C ALA A 69 23.53 -19.02 -17.02
N PRO A 70 22.99 -20.17 -17.46
CA PRO A 70 22.03 -20.21 -18.56
C PRO A 70 20.78 -19.35 -18.26
N LYS A 71 20.19 -18.73 -19.30
CA LYS A 71 18.93 -18.00 -19.17
C LYS A 71 17.77 -18.91 -18.79
N ARG A 72 16.80 -18.36 -18.05
CA ARG A 72 15.57 -19.02 -17.61
C ARG A 72 14.33 -18.45 -18.31
#